data_AF-A0A1J5GYL9-F1
#
_entry.id   AF-A0A1J5GYL9-F1
#
_cell.length_a   1.000
_cell.length_b   1.000
_cell.length_c   1.000
_cell.angle_alpha   90.00
_cell.angle_beta   90.00
_cell.angle_gamma   90.00
#
_symmetry.space_group_name_H-M   'P 1'
#
loop_
_entity.id
_entity.type
_entity.pdbx_description
1 polymer ?
#
loop_
_entity_poly.entity_id
_entity_poly.type
_entity_poly.pdbx_seq_one_letter_code
_entity_poly.pdbx_strand_id
1 'polypeptide(L)' 'MSNFHRKLTVTYFVKNFGIIVGIVLVWRGIWYVMDVVDLTFFGGKHIYTAIGGIIAGFLILYIPDKDLKEIEKL' A
#
# COMPACT_ATOMS: atom_id res chain seq x y z
N MET A 1 42.96 7.36 10.28
CA MET A 1 41.87 7.69 9.32
C MET A 1 41.62 6.49 8.43
N SER A 2 40.59 5.68 8.71
CA SER A 2 40.22 4.54 7.86
C SER A 2 39.38 5.01 6.68
N ASN A 3 39.95 4.91 5.48
CA ASN A 3 39.29 5.24 4.22
C ASN A 3 38.30 4.13 3.84
N PHE A 4 37.02 4.31 4.18
CA PHE A 4 35.95 3.40 3.77
C PHE A 4 35.50 3.74 2.35
N HIS A 5 36.26 3.30 1.34
CA HIS A 5 35.77 3.33 -0.05
C HIS A 5 34.75 2.19 -0.22
N ARG A 6 33.45 2.51 -0.09
CA ARG A 6 32.38 1.59 -0.57
C ARG A 6 32.56 1.46 -2.08
N LYS A 7 33.12 0.35 -2.54
CA LYS A 7 32.95 -0.06 -3.93
C LYS A 7 31.46 -0.27 -4.16
N LEU A 8 30.82 0.67 -4.87
CA LEU A 8 29.48 0.49 -5.42
C LEU A 8 29.60 -0.58 -6.50
N THR A 9 29.62 -1.84 -6.08
CA THR A 9 29.61 -2.97 -7.00
C THR A 9 28.28 -2.99 -7.72
N VAL A 10 28.28 -3.25 -9.03
CA VAL A 10 27.06 -3.38 -9.85
C VAL A 10 26.04 -4.32 -9.19
N THR A 11 26.52 -5.37 -8.52
CA THR A 11 25.70 -6.28 -7.71
C THR A 11 24.90 -5.60 -6.60
N TYR A 12 25.48 -4.59 -5.93
CA TYR A 12 24.79 -3.82 -4.89
C TYR A 12 23.70 -2.93 -5.50
N PHE A 13 23.97 -2.32 -6.65
CA PHE A 13 22.98 -1.51 -7.37
C PHE A 13 21.80 -2.36 -7.85
N VAL A 14 22.07 -3.48 -8.54
CA VAL A 14 21.04 -4.39 -9.05
C VAL A 14 20.20 -4.96 -7.90
N LYS A 15 20.82 -5.28 -6.76
CA LYS A 15 20.09 -5.76 -5.57
C LYS A 15 19.10 -4.73 -5.05
N ASN A 16 19.52 -3.48 -4.85
CA ASN A 16 18.63 -2.43 -4.33
C ASN A 16 17.54 -2.06 -5.36
N PHE A 17 17.91 -1.97 -6.63
CA PHE A 17 16.97 -1.70 -7.70
C PHE A 17 15.91 -2.81 -7.82
N GLY A 18 16.33 -4.07 -7.73
CA GLY A 18 15.40 -5.22 -7.72
C GLY A 18 14.44 -5.20 -6.54
N ILE A 19 14.88 -4.77 -5.36
CA ILE A 19 14.00 -4.60 -4.19
C ILE A 19 12.95 -3.51 -4.45
N ILE A 20 13.37 -2.35 -4.95
CA ILE A 20 12.46 -1.23 -5.24
C ILE A 20 11.44 -1.63 -6.31
N VAL A 21 11.90 -2.22 -7.41
CA VAL A 21 11.03 -2.71 -8.49
C VAL A 21 10.07 -3.77 -7.96
N GLY A 22 10.56 -4.71 -7.14
CA GLY A 22 9.72 -5.74 -6.51
C GLY A 22 8.61 -5.14 -5.65
N ILE A 23 8.92 -4.16 -4.79
CA ILE A 23 7.93 -3.48 -3.95
C ILE A 23 6.89 -2.76 -4.82
N VAL A 24 7.32 -2.04 -5.85
CA VAL A 24 6.42 -1.33 -6.76
C VAL A 24 5.51 -2.30 -7.52
N LEU A 25 6.03 -3.44 -7.96
CA LEU A 25 5.25 -4.48 -8.64
C LEU A 25 4.25 -5.16 -7.70
N VAL A 26 4.63 -5.46 -6.46
CA VAL A 26 3.71 -6.02 -5.45
C VAL A 26 2.59 -5.03 -5.15
N TRP A 27 2.93 -3.76 -4.91
CA TRP A 27 1.94 -2.70 -4.71
C TRP A 27 0.97 -2.59 -5.89
N ARG A 28 1.50 -2.55 -7.13
CA ARG A 28 0.68 -2.52 -8.34
C ARG A 28 -0.19 -3.76 -8.48
N GLY A 29 0.34 -4.94 -8.18
CA GLY A 29 -0.40 -6.20 -8.21
C GLY A 29 -1.60 -6.18 -7.26
N ILE A 30 -1.42 -5.65 -6.05
CA ILE A 30 -2.52 -5.51 -5.07
C ILE A 30 -3.62 -4.59 -5.63
N TRP A 31 -3.25 -3.44 -6.23
CA TRP A 31 -4.22 -2.55 -6.88
C TRP A 31 -5.00 -3.25 -7.99
N TYR A 32 -4.35 -4.02 -8.86
CA TYR A 32 -5.04 -4.74 -9.92
C TYR A 32 -5.94 -5.85 -9.39
N VAL A 33 -5.53 -6.58 -8.35
CA VAL A 33 -6.38 -7.60 -7.73
C VAL A 33 -7.61 -6.95 -7.12
N MET A 34 -7.45 -5.83 -6.40
CA MET A 34 -8.58 -5.07 -5.86
C MET A 34 -9.49 -4.53 -6.97
N ASP A 35 -8.92 -4.00 -8.05
CA ASP A 35 -9.68 -3.46 -9.19
C ASP A 35 -10.47 -4.55 -9.92
N VAL A 36 -9.88 -5.74 -10.11
CA VAL A 36 -10.54 -6.90 -10.71
C VAL A 36 -11.65 -7.43 -9.80
N VAL A 37 -11.43 -7.50 -8.49
CA VAL A 37 -12.46 -7.88 -7.51
C VAL A 37 -13.61 -6.88 -7.55
N ASP A 38 -13.33 -5.57 -7.54
CA ASP A 38 -14.33 -4.51 -7.68
C ASP A 38 -15.12 -4.63 -8.99
N LEU A 39 -14.43 -4.78 -10.12
CA LEU A 39 -15.06 -4.90 -11.44
C LEU A 39 -15.94 -6.15 -11.55
N THR A 40 -15.48 -7.29 -10.99
CA THR A 40 -16.18 -8.58 -11.10
C THR A 40 -17.37 -8.68 -10.15
N PHE A 41 -17.27 -8.14 -8.93
CA PHE A 41 -18.33 -8.23 -7.92
C PHE A 41 -19.29 -7.02 -7.93
N PHE A 42 -18.82 -5.83 -8.32
CA PHE A 42 -19.60 -4.59 -8.27
C PHE A 42 -19.91 -3.98 -9.65
N GLY A 43 -19.55 -4.67 -10.74
CA GLY A 43 -20.05 -4.39 -12.09
C GLY A 43 -19.69 -3.00 -12.62
N GLY A 44 -18.55 -2.43 -12.22
CA GLY A 44 -18.06 -1.13 -12.68
C GLY A 44 -18.62 0.09 -11.95
N LYS A 45 -19.44 -0.07 -10.90
CA LYS A 45 -19.88 1.04 -10.05
C LYS A 45 -18.91 1.22 -8.88
N HIS A 46 -17.76 1.86 -9.15
CA HIS A 46 -16.68 2.20 -8.19
C HIS A 46 -17.15 2.90 -6.90
N ILE A 47 -18.38 3.42 -6.87
CA ILE A 47 -18.95 4.16 -5.73
C ILE A 47 -19.24 3.23 -4.53
N TYR A 48 -19.70 1.99 -4.74
CA TYR A 48 -20.11 1.14 -3.62
C TYR A 48 -18.94 0.58 -2.82
N THR A 49 -17.84 0.27 -3.48
CA THR A 49 -16.60 -0.23 -2.85
C THR A 49 -15.80 0.89 -2.22
N ALA A 50 -15.77 2.08 -2.82
CA ALA A 50 -15.25 3.28 -2.16
C ALA A 50 -16.03 3.60 -0.88
N ILE A 51 -17.37 3.60 -0.93
CA ILE A 51 -18.21 3.84 0.25
C ILE A 51 -18.03 2.70 1.27
N GLY A 52 -17.99 1.44 0.83
CA GLY A 52 -17.76 0.29 1.70
C GLY A 52 -16.40 0.31 2.40
N GLY A 53 -15.34 0.68 1.68
CA GLY A 53 -13.99 0.82 2.23
C GLY A 53 -13.88 1.98 3.22
N ILE A 54 -14.54 3.11 2.95
CA ILE A 54 -14.64 4.23 3.90
C ILE A 54 -15.37 3.78 5.17
N ILE A 55 -16.53 3.15 5.04
CA ILE A 55 -17.32 2.69 6.19
C ILE A 55 -16.56 1.62 6.99
N ALA A 56 -15.94 0.65 6.32
CA ALA A 56 -15.14 -0.39 6.96
C ALA A 56 -13.90 0.19 7.65
N GLY A 57 -13.22 1.16 7.03
CA GLY A 57 -12.09 1.87 7.63
C GLY A 57 -12.50 2.64 8.89
N PHE A 58 -13.61 3.37 8.84
CA PHE A 58 -14.17 4.03 10.02
C PHE A 58 -14.57 3.04 11.11
N LEU A 59 -15.21 1.92 10.75
CA LEU A 59 -15.59 0.88 11.72
C LEU A 59 -14.37 0.25 12.39
N ILE A 60 -13.33 -0.09 11.63
CA ILE A 60 -12.10 -0.67 12.17
C ILE A 60 -11.39 0.30 13.12
N LEU A 61 -11.32 1.59 12.77
CA LEU A 61 -10.74 2.62 13.64
C LEU A 61 -11.62 2.91 14.86
N TYR A 62 -12.94 2.77 14.73
CA TYR A 62 -13.89 3.05 15.80
C TYR A 62 -14.03 1.89 16.80
N ILE A 63 -13.94 0.63 16.38
CA ILE A 63 -14.12 -0.54 17.25
C ILE A 63 -13.20 -0.58 18.49
N PRO A 64 -11.88 -0.32 18.39
CA PRO A 64 -10.98 -0.47 19.54
C PRO A 64 -11.20 0.59 20.62
N ASP A 65 -11.33 1.87 20.24
CA ASP A 65 -11.37 2.98 21.20
C ASP A 65 -12.76 3.63 21.34
N LYS A 66 -13.72 3.27 20.48
CA LYS A 66 -15.04 3.94 20.33
C LYS A 66 -14.94 5.45 20.18
N ASP A 67 -13.78 5.94 19.76
CA ASP A 67 -13.43 7.36 19.68
C ASP A 67 -12.45 7.56 18.51
N LEU A 68 -12.71 8.54 17.64
CA LEU A 68 -11.97 8.75 16.38
C LEU A 68 -10.84 9.76 16.54
N LYS A 69 -10.18 9.77 17.71
CA LYS A 69 -9.12 10.74 18.06
C LYS A 69 -7.90 10.72 17.14
N GLU A 70 -7.64 9.61 16.47
CA GLU A 70 -6.53 9.50 15.51
C GLU A 70 -6.77 10.27 14.21
N ILE A 71 -8.04 10.46 13.81
CA ILE A 71 -8.41 11.26 12.62
C ILE A 71 -8.40 12.75 12.96
N GLU A 72 -8.68 13.12 14.21
CA GLU A 72 -8.67 14.52 14.68
C GLU A 72 -7.25 15.13 14.72
N LYS A 73 -6.20 14.30 14.74
CA LYS A 73 -4.79 14.73 14.77
C LYS A 73 -4.14 14.92 13.40
N LEU A 74 -4.82 14.54 12.31
CA LEU A 74 -4.36 14.68 10.92
C LEU A 74 -4.87 15.98 10.30
#